data_AF-A0A0T7EX63-F1
#
_entry.id   AF-A0A0T7EX63-F1
#
_cell.length_a   1.000
_cell.length_b   1.000
_cell.length_c   1.000
_cell.angle_alpha   90.00
_cell.angle_beta   90.00
_cell.angle_gamma   90.00
#
_symmetry.space_group_name_H-M   'P 1'
#
loop_
_entity.id
_entity.type
_entity.pdbx_description
1 polymer ?
#
loop_
_entity_poly.entity_id
_entity_poly.type
_entity_poly.pdbx_seq_one_letter_code
_entity_poly.pdbx_strand_id
1 'polypeptide(L)'
;MKNSLSFTHLLKVGLISIAALMGGCTQGDWRTASREPAGIAPDPSNVKHAVIEFYAADAFGWRGWFAVHTWFAIKPENANEYTVYEVVGWRVNRGQPALYQYQTGTPDRYWYGAKPEKILSIQGEKADKLIPKIQSVINQYPWAEEYTLFPGPNSNTFPAWVGKQIPELELDLPFRAIGSGYANE
;
A
#
# COMPACT_ATOMS: atom_id res chain seq x y z
N MET A 1 -10.04 55.59 17.28
CA MET A 1 -8.78 54.86 17.07
C MET A 1 -9.10 53.50 16.47
N LYS A 2 -8.76 53.26 15.19
CA LYS A 2 -8.95 51.95 14.54
C LYS A 2 -7.62 51.20 14.62
N ASN A 3 -7.57 50.13 15.42
CA ASN A 3 -6.44 49.19 15.43
C ASN A 3 -6.41 48.46 14.09
N SER A 4 -5.58 48.90 13.15
CA SER A 4 -5.29 48.09 11.97
C SER A 4 -4.31 47.01 12.37
N LEU A 5 -4.76 45.75 12.46
CA LEU A 5 -3.84 44.62 12.50
C LEU A 5 -2.96 44.71 11.24
N SER A 6 -1.65 44.86 11.44
CA SER A 6 -0.69 44.85 10.34
C SER A 6 -0.80 43.55 9.57
N PHE A 7 -0.71 43.60 8.24
CA PHE A 7 -0.69 42.44 7.35
C PHE A 7 0.36 41.38 7.78
N THR A 8 1.49 41.84 8.35
CA THR A 8 2.53 40.97 8.91
C THR A 8 2.11 40.24 10.18
N HIS A 9 1.21 40.80 10.98
CA HIS A 9 0.63 40.12 12.14
C HIS A 9 -0.36 39.05 11.69
N LEU A 10 -1.20 39.33 10.69
CA LEU A 10 -2.13 38.35 10.12
C LEU A 10 -1.39 37.17 9.47
N LEU A 11 -0.28 37.43 8.75
CA LEU A 11 0.60 36.40 8.19
C LEU A 11 1.26 35.52 9.25
N LYS A 12 1.80 36.14 10.32
CA LYS A 12 2.42 35.39 11.42
C LYS A 12 1.41 34.54 12.19
N VAL A 13 0.23 35.09 12.48
CA VAL A 13 -0.86 34.35 13.11
C VAL A 13 -1.31 33.20 12.20
N GLY A 14 -1.47 33.45 10.90
CA GLY A 14 -1.80 32.41 9.91
C GLY A 14 -0.76 31.28 9.85
N LEU A 15 0.54 31.59 9.81
CA LEU A 15 1.61 30.58 9.83
C LEU A 15 1.64 29.77 11.13
N ILE A 16 1.43 30.42 12.28
CA ILE A 16 1.38 29.75 13.59
C ILE A 16 0.14 28.85 13.69
N SER A 17 -1.01 29.30 13.18
CA SER A 17 -2.22 28.48 13.13
C SER A 17 -2.07 27.27 12.19
N ILE A 18 -1.41 27.43 11.04
CA ILE A 18 -1.10 26.31 10.13
C ILE A 18 -0.13 25.32 10.80
N ALA A 19 0.93 25.81 11.46
CA ALA A 19 1.89 24.96 12.17
C ALA A 19 1.24 24.22 13.36
N ALA A 20 0.35 24.87 14.11
CA ALA A 20 -0.41 24.26 15.20
C ALA A 20 -1.42 23.21 14.71
N LEU A 21 -2.05 23.43 13.56
CA LEU A 21 -2.93 22.45 12.90
C LEU A 21 -2.15 21.24 12.36
N MET A 22 -0.89 21.43 11.91
CA MET A 22 -0.02 20.33 11.48
C MET A 22 0.51 19.48 12.65
N GLY A 23 0.61 20.04 13.87
CA GLY A 23 1.03 19.31 15.07
C GLY A 23 0.00 18.29 15.58
N GLY A 24 -1.28 18.46 15.25
CA GLY A 24 -2.37 17.58 15.70
C GLY A 24 -2.53 16.27 14.93
N CYS A 25 -1.75 16.07 13.85
CA CYS A 25 -1.88 14.92 12.95
C CYS A 25 -0.62 14.07 12.85
N THR A 26 0.20 14.02 13.89
CA THR A 26 1.26 13.00 13.94
C THR A 26 0.62 11.67 14.33
N GLN A 27 0.52 10.73 13.38
CA GLN A 27 0.31 9.32 13.73
C GLN A 27 1.36 8.93 14.79
N GLY A 28 0.95 8.16 15.81
CA GLY A 28 1.81 7.73 16.92
C GLY A 28 3.00 6.87 16.46
N ASP A 29 3.80 6.36 17.41
CA ASP A 29 4.97 5.51 17.07
C ASP A 29 4.55 4.33 16.17
N TRP A 30 5.26 4.14 15.06
CA TRP A 30 5.04 3.04 14.12
C TRP A 30 5.09 1.66 14.81
N ARG A 31 5.81 1.57 15.94
CA ARG A 31 5.90 0.35 16.76
C ARG A 31 4.58 -0.04 17.40
N THR A 32 3.75 0.94 17.80
CA THR A 32 2.45 0.71 18.46
C THR A 32 1.26 0.91 17.53
N ALA A 33 1.49 1.43 16.32
CA ALA A 33 0.46 1.61 15.32
C ALA A 33 -0.21 0.26 14.94
N SER A 34 -1.54 0.28 14.79
CA SER A 34 -2.33 -0.93 14.56
C SER A 34 -1.89 -1.69 13.31
N ARG A 35 -1.88 -3.01 13.43
CA ARG A 35 -1.73 -4.01 12.35
C ARG A 35 -2.87 -5.03 12.39
N GLU A 36 -3.96 -4.68 13.07
CA GLU A 36 -5.15 -5.52 13.13
C GLU A 36 -5.75 -5.69 11.73
N PRO A 37 -6.46 -6.80 11.45
CA PRO A 37 -7.22 -6.97 10.22
C PRO A 37 -8.31 -5.91 10.06
N ALA A 38 -8.54 -5.41 8.84
CA ALA A 38 -9.65 -4.52 8.55
C ALA A 38 -11.00 -5.24 8.39
N GLY A 39 -10.98 -6.56 8.19
CA GLY A 39 -12.17 -7.40 8.03
C GLY A 39 -12.85 -7.24 6.66
N ILE A 40 -12.12 -6.78 5.65
CA ILE A 40 -12.60 -6.56 4.27
C ILE A 40 -12.15 -7.67 3.31
N ALA A 41 -11.16 -8.49 3.69
CA ALA A 41 -10.76 -9.67 2.92
C ALA A 41 -11.79 -10.81 3.10
N PRO A 42 -12.08 -11.60 2.05
CA PRO A 42 -12.88 -12.81 2.21
C PRO A 42 -12.22 -13.79 3.19
N ASP A 43 -12.96 -14.29 4.18
CA ASP A 43 -12.43 -15.23 5.17
C ASP A 43 -12.04 -16.56 4.49
N PRO A 44 -10.76 -16.97 4.50
CA PRO A 44 -10.31 -18.18 3.82
C PRO A 44 -10.90 -19.48 4.43
N SER A 45 -11.36 -19.43 5.68
CA SER A 45 -12.05 -20.56 6.31
C SER A 45 -13.43 -20.81 5.69
N ASN A 46 -14.11 -19.75 5.24
CA ASN A 46 -15.46 -19.80 4.67
C ASN A 46 -15.45 -19.81 3.13
N VAL A 47 -14.49 -19.13 2.51
CA VAL A 47 -14.41 -18.94 1.06
C VAL A 47 -13.43 -19.92 0.43
N LYS A 48 -13.95 -20.91 -0.31
CA LYS A 48 -13.14 -21.98 -0.90
C LYS A 48 -12.60 -21.66 -2.28
N HIS A 49 -13.31 -20.90 -3.10
CA HIS A 49 -12.79 -20.49 -4.41
C HIS A 49 -11.54 -19.61 -4.31
N ALA A 50 -10.76 -19.56 -5.39
CA ALA A 50 -9.58 -18.72 -5.48
C ALA A 50 -9.91 -17.21 -5.33
N VAL A 51 -9.00 -16.44 -4.75
CA VAL A 51 -9.16 -15.00 -4.48
C VAL A 51 -7.85 -14.26 -4.79
N ILE A 52 -7.95 -13.10 -5.42
CA ILE A 52 -6.87 -12.12 -5.61
C ILE A 52 -7.40 -10.78 -5.11
N GLU A 53 -6.64 -10.11 -4.24
CA GLU A 53 -7.01 -8.82 -3.67
C GLU A 53 -5.83 -7.86 -3.73
N PHE A 54 -6.07 -6.64 -4.21
CA PHE A 54 -5.11 -5.52 -4.15
C PHE A 54 -5.61 -4.47 -3.17
N TYR A 55 -4.70 -3.92 -2.37
CA TYR A 55 -5.00 -2.98 -1.31
C TYR A 55 -4.16 -1.72 -1.43
N ALA A 56 -4.72 -0.61 -0.95
CA ALA A 56 -4.02 0.65 -0.68
C ALA A 56 -4.36 1.13 0.73
N ALA A 57 -3.40 1.72 1.41
CA ALA A 57 -3.66 2.47 2.63
C ALA A 57 -2.75 3.70 2.69
N ASP A 58 -3.16 4.74 3.42
CA ASP A 58 -2.33 5.93 3.61
C ASP A 58 -0.91 5.55 4.08
N ALA A 59 0.11 6.14 3.44
CA ALA A 59 1.48 5.95 3.88
C ALA A 59 1.66 6.46 5.33
N PHE A 60 2.59 5.86 6.07
CA PHE A 60 2.76 6.20 7.47
C PHE A 60 3.19 7.66 7.70
N GLY A 61 2.58 8.29 8.70
CA GLY A 61 2.83 9.68 9.12
C GLY A 61 2.27 10.71 8.13
N TRP A 62 2.90 11.89 8.07
CA TRP A 62 2.46 13.00 7.22
C TRP A 62 2.44 12.66 5.72
N ARG A 63 3.22 11.64 5.30
CA ARG A 63 3.26 11.15 3.92
C ARG A 63 1.89 10.63 3.48
N GLY A 64 1.11 10.11 4.42
CA GLY A 64 -0.25 9.62 4.19
C GLY A 64 -1.19 10.67 3.63
N TRP A 65 -0.92 11.97 3.76
CA TRP A 65 -1.75 12.99 3.11
C TRP A 65 -1.59 13.02 1.59
N PHE A 66 -0.48 12.52 1.07
CA PHE A 66 -0.12 12.65 -0.35
C PHE A 66 0.04 11.30 -1.04
N ALA A 67 0.48 10.27 -0.30
CA ALA A 67 0.84 8.98 -0.86
C ALA A 67 0.16 7.83 -0.12
N VAL A 68 -0.10 6.75 -0.86
CA VAL A 68 -0.51 5.46 -0.31
C VAL A 68 0.62 4.43 -0.43
N HIS A 69 0.54 3.39 0.39
CA HIS A 69 1.28 2.14 0.24
C HIS A 69 0.35 1.09 -0.35
N THR A 70 0.77 0.44 -1.43
CA THR A 70 0.00 -0.65 -2.06
C THR A 70 0.65 -2.01 -1.86
N TRP A 71 -0.19 -3.03 -1.73
CA TRP A 71 0.21 -4.44 -1.69
C TRP A 71 -0.90 -5.31 -2.29
N PHE A 72 -0.64 -6.59 -2.48
CA PHE A 72 -1.68 -7.53 -2.89
C PHE A 72 -1.50 -8.89 -2.23
N ALA A 73 -2.57 -9.68 -2.30
CA ALA A 73 -2.62 -11.01 -1.74
C ALA A 73 -3.33 -11.96 -2.70
N ILE A 74 -2.86 -13.21 -2.73
CA ILE A 74 -3.49 -14.29 -3.49
C ILE A 74 -3.83 -15.45 -2.57
N LYS A 75 -4.97 -16.08 -2.80
CA LYS A 75 -5.40 -17.30 -2.13
C LYS A 75 -5.86 -18.29 -3.20
N PRO A 76 -5.09 -19.36 -3.48
CA PRO A 76 -5.55 -20.43 -4.36
C PRO A 76 -6.86 -21.06 -3.87
N GLU A 77 -7.51 -21.81 -4.76
CA GLU A 77 -8.68 -22.60 -4.37
C GLU A 77 -8.34 -23.54 -3.20
N ASN A 78 -9.25 -23.67 -2.24
CA ASN A 78 -9.15 -24.46 -1.02
C ASN A 78 -7.98 -24.09 -0.08
N ALA A 79 -7.20 -23.06 -0.37
CA ALA A 79 -6.15 -22.60 0.53
C ALA A 79 -6.74 -21.95 1.80
N ASN A 80 -6.13 -22.26 2.94
CA ASN A 80 -6.57 -21.77 4.27
C ASN A 80 -5.98 -20.39 4.63
N GLU A 81 -5.01 -19.90 3.85
CA GLU A 81 -4.36 -18.61 4.06
C GLU A 81 -4.10 -17.93 2.71
N TYR A 82 -3.98 -16.61 2.77
CA TYR A 82 -3.46 -15.80 1.67
C TYR A 82 -1.94 -15.79 1.72
N THR A 83 -1.33 -15.72 0.55
CA THR A 83 0.05 -15.26 0.40
C THR A 83 0.03 -13.78 0.05
N VAL A 84 0.60 -12.95 0.91
CA VAL A 84 0.73 -11.51 0.73
C VAL A 84 2.07 -11.20 0.07
N TYR A 85 2.07 -10.25 -0.86
CA TYR A 85 3.26 -9.70 -1.49
C TYR A 85 3.28 -8.17 -1.36
N GLU A 86 4.37 -7.65 -0.83
CA GLU A 86 4.57 -6.21 -0.66
C GLU A 86 6.04 -5.83 -0.76
N VAL A 87 6.33 -4.60 -1.16
CA VAL A 87 7.70 -4.08 -1.21
C VAL A 87 7.92 -3.08 -0.07
N VAL A 88 8.94 -3.30 0.76
CA VAL A 88 9.19 -2.50 1.96
C VAL A 88 10.68 -2.17 2.16
N GLY A 89 11.00 -0.87 2.30
CA GLY A 89 12.38 -0.41 2.31
C GLY A 89 13.21 -0.76 3.56
N TRP A 90 12.59 -0.94 4.73
CA TRP A 90 13.34 -1.25 5.96
C TRP A 90 13.96 -2.66 5.94
N ARG A 91 13.52 -3.54 5.03
CA ARG A 91 14.14 -4.85 4.82
C ARG A 91 15.51 -4.72 4.16
N VAL A 92 15.62 -3.85 3.16
CA VAL A 92 16.87 -3.55 2.46
C VAL A 92 17.94 -3.04 3.44
N ASN A 93 17.55 -2.16 4.37
CA ASN A 93 18.44 -1.68 5.44
C ASN A 93 18.96 -2.79 6.37
N ARG A 94 18.36 -3.98 6.34
CA ARG A 94 18.77 -5.17 7.11
C ARG A 94 19.44 -6.24 6.22
N GLY A 95 19.81 -5.90 4.99
CA GLY A 95 20.40 -6.84 4.03
C GLY A 95 19.43 -7.91 3.54
N GLN A 96 18.12 -7.62 3.53
CA GLN A 96 17.07 -8.50 3.05
C GLN A 96 16.41 -7.93 1.78
N PRO A 97 15.81 -8.79 0.93
CA PRO A 97 15.07 -8.32 -0.24
C PRO A 97 13.96 -7.34 0.12
N ALA A 98 13.77 -6.33 -0.73
CA ALA A 98 12.70 -5.35 -0.62
C ALA A 98 11.32 -6.00 -0.79
N LEU A 99 11.20 -6.90 -1.77
CA LEU A 99 10.03 -7.75 -1.96
C LEU A 99 9.90 -8.71 -0.77
N TYR A 100 8.79 -8.58 -0.06
CA TYR A 100 8.44 -9.39 1.09
C TYR A 100 7.22 -10.24 0.79
N GLN A 101 7.33 -11.53 1.10
CA GLN A 101 6.27 -12.51 0.98
C GLN A 101 6.03 -13.18 2.33
N TYR A 102 4.77 -13.34 2.71
CA TYR A 102 4.36 -14.08 3.91
C TYR A 102 2.94 -14.62 3.77
N GLN A 103 2.61 -15.61 4.60
CA GLN A 103 1.26 -16.20 4.65
C GLN A 103 0.48 -15.67 5.85
N THR A 104 -0.82 -15.45 5.66
CA THR A 104 -1.72 -15.07 6.74
C THR A 104 -3.19 -15.30 6.34
N GLY A 105 -4.04 -15.61 7.30
CA GLY A 105 -5.49 -15.56 7.12
C GLY A 105 -6.08 -14.16 6.92
N THR A 106 -5.31 -13.10 7.24
CA THR A 106 -5.79 -11.70 7.27
C THR A 106 -4.88 -10.77 6.46
N PRO A 107 -5.04 -10.72 5.12
CA PRO A 107 -4.15 -9.97 4.22
C PRO A 107 -4.41 -8.45 4.20
N ASP A 108 -5.49 -8.00 4.84
CA ASP A 108 -6.04 -6.65 4.83
C ASP A 108 -5.75 -5.90 6.13
N ARG A 109 -4.55 -6.09 6.68
CA ARG A 109 -4.15 -5.44 7.93
C ARG A 109 -4.05 -3.93 7.76
N TYR A 110 -4.31 -3.21 8.84
CA TYR A 110 -4.01 -1.78 8.93
C TYR A 110 -2.53 -1.56 8.59
N TRP A 111 -2.27 -0.62 7.68
CA TRP A 111 -0.93 -0.21 7.34
C TRP A 111 -0.45 0.84 8.35
N TYR A 112 0.20 0.38 9.42
CA TYR A 112 0.68 1.25 10.49
C TYR A 112 -0.40 2.23 10.98
N GLY A 113 -1.59 1.72 11.28
CA GLY A 113 -2.73 2.50 11.77
C GLY A 113 -3.63 3.10 10.68
N ALA A 114 -3.27 3.04 9.40
CA ALA A 114 -4.16 3.39 8.31
C ALA A 114 -5.01 2.18 7.87
N LYS A 115 -6.34 2.32 7.84
CA LYS A 115 -7.22 1.26 7.35
C LYS A 115 -7.04 1.11 5.83
N PRO A 116 -6.83 -0.12 5.30
CA PRO A 116 -6.79 -0.32 3.86
C PRO A 116 -8.15 -0.13 3.20
N GLU A 117 -8.05 0.31 1.96
CA GLU A 117 -9.07 0.22 0.93
C GLU A 117 -8.72 -0.92 -0.01
N LYS A 118 -9.76 -1.54 -0.56
CA LYS A 118 -9.66 -2.61 -1.55
C LYS A 118 -9.72 -1.99 -2.94
N ILE A 119 -8.63 -2.08 -3.69
CA ILE A 119 -8.47 -1.53 -5.04
C ILE A 119 -9.12 -2.46 -6.07
N LEU A 120 -8.84 -3.76 -5.96
CA LEU A 120 -9.29 -4.80 -6.88
C LEU A 120 -9.57 -6.08 -6.10
N SER A 121 -10.67 -6.75 -6.44
CA SER A 121 -11.01 -8.09 -5.95
C SER A 121 -11.43 -8.96 -7.11
N ILE A 122 -10.73 -10.07 -7.31
CA ILE A 122 -11.06 -11.09 -8.29
C ILE A 122 -11.24 -12.40 -7.54
N GLN A 123 -12.33 -13.10 -7.81
CA GLN A 123 -12.68 -14.34 -7.12
C GLN A 123 -13.12 -15.40 -8.12
N GLY A 124 -13.14 -16.67 -7.70
CA GLY A 124 -13.66 -17.75 -8.53
C GLY A 124 -12.72 -18.17 -9.65
N GLU A 125 -13.29 -18.67 -10.73
CA GLU A 125 -12.56 -19.20 -11.88
C GLU A 125 -11.62 -18.17 -12.53
N LYS A 126 -12.00 -16.88 -12.54
CA LYS A 126 -11.11 -15.81 -13.04
C LYS A 126 -9.85 -15.70 -12.18
N ALA A 127 -9.98 -15.76 -10.85
CA ALA A 127 -8.84 -15.72 -9.95
C ALA A 127 -7.95 -16.95 -10.13
N ASP A 128 -8.55 -18.13 -10.19
CA ASP A 128 -7.84 -19.40 -10.33
C ASP A 128 -6.95 -19.42 -11.60
N LYS A 129 -7.48 -18.92 -12.72
CA LYS A 129 -6.72 -18.78 -13.98
C LYS A 129 -5.60 -17.74 -13.91
N LEU A 130 -5.74 -16.69 -13.11
CA LEU A 130 -4.76 -15.58 -13.04
C LEU A 130 -3.66 -15.82 -12.01
N ILE A 131 -3.93 -16.59 -10.94
CA ILE A 131 -2.94 -16.85 -9.87
C ILE A 131 -1.62 -17.45 -10.42
N PRO A 132 -1.62 -18.48 -11.29
CA PRO A 132 -0.37 -19.00 -11.85
C PRO A 132 0.42 -17.97 -12.66
N LYS A 133 -0.28 -17.09 -13.40
CA LYS A 133 0.35 -15.98 -14.14
C LYS A 133 1.01 -14.99 -13.18
N ILE A 134 0.29 -14.60 -12.12
CA ILE A 134 0.81 -13.71 -11.06
C ILE A 134 2.08 -14.32 -10.47
N GLN A 135 2.05 -15.59 -10.07
CA GLN A 135 3.22 -16.26 -9.48
C GLN A 135 4.42 -16.28 -10.43
N SER A 136 4.19 -16.52 -11.73
CA SER A 136 5.25 -16.47 -12.75
C SER A 136 5.84 -15.06 -12.90
N VAL A 137 4.99 -14.04 -12.89
CA VAL A 137 5.39 -12.63 -13.01
C VAL A 137 6.18 -12.18 -11.78
N ILE A 138 5.76 -12.53 -10.56
CA ILE A 138 6.47 -12.17 -9.33
C ILE A 138 7.95 -12.62 -9.36
N ASN A 139 8.22 -13.82 -9.86
CA ASN A 139 9.58 -14.35 -9.97
C ASN A 139 10.49 -13.58 -10.95
N GLN A 140 9.90 -12.73 -11.78
CA GLN A 140 10.60 -11.91 -12.78
C GLN A 140 10.68 -10.44 -12.37
N TYR A 141 10.22 -10.07 -11.16
CA TYR A 141 10.22 -8.69 -10.72
C TYR A 141 11.65 -8.14 -10.62
N PRO A 142 12.03 -7.14 -11.45
CA PRO A 142 13.43 -6.75 -11.61
C PRO A 142 14.02 -6.03 -10.39
N TRP A 143 13.17 -5.43 -9.55
CA TRP A 143 13.59 -4.63 -8.39
C TRP A 143 13.29 -5.33 -7.06
N ALA A 144 13.34 -6.67 -7.03
CA ALA A 144 13.04 -7.44 -5.82
C ALA A 144 13.98 -7.12 -4.64
N GLU A 145 15.21 -6.71 -4.93
CA GLU A 145 16.26 -6.35 -3.94
C GLU A 145 16.35 -4.85 -3.68
N GLU A 146 15.63 -4.02 -4.43
CA GLU A 146 15.81 -2.58 -4.47
C GLU A 146 14.62 -1.83 -3.88
N TYR A 147 14.92 -0.74 -3.16
CA TYR A 147 13.90 0.19 -2.70
C TYR A 147 14.46 1.61 -2.71
N THR A 148 13.78 2.52 -3.39
CA THR A 148 14.01 3.96 -3.31
C THR A 148 12.69 4.67 -3.08
N LEU A 149 12.62 5.59 -2.12
CA LEU A 149 11.35 6.23 -1.75
C LEU A 149 10.66 6.87 -2.97
N PHE A 150 11.37 7.79 -3.65
CA PHE A 150 11.01 8.42 -4.93
C PHE A 150 12.13 9.41 -5.33
N PRO A 151 12.54 9.52 -6.61
CA PRO A 151 12.18 8.65 -7.73
C PRO A 151 12.93 7.30 -7.67
N GLY A 152 12.29 6.21 -8.10
CA GLY A 152 12.84 4.86 -8.11
C GLY A 152 11.81 3.79 -7.73
N PRO A 153 12.20 2.49 -7.70
CA PRO A 153 11.28 1.41 -7.41
C PRO A 153 10.88 1.43 -5.93
N ASN A 154 9.57 1.42 -5.67
CA ASN A 154 9.00 1.45 -4.33
C ASN A 154 7.80 0.51 -4.20
N SER A 155 7.04 0.64 -3.11
CA SER A 155 5.86 -0.21 -2.85
C SER A 155 4.76 -0.10 -3.90
N ASN A 156 4.65 1.03 -4.58
CA ASN A 156 3.65 1.27 -5.63
C ASN A 156 4.12 0.78 -7.00
N THR A 157 5.44 0.71 -7.22
CA THR A 157 6.03 0.17 -8.46
C THR A 157 5.67 -1.30 -8.65
N PHE A 158 5.71 -2.11 -7.59
CA PHE A 158 5.53 -3.55 -7.70
C PHE A 158 4.11 -3.95 -8.16
N PRO A 159 3.01 -3.52 -7.50
CA PRO A 159 1.67 -3.78 -8.00
C PRO A 159 1.42 -3.21 -9.40
N ALA A 160 1.96 -2.01 -9.70
CA ALA A 160 1.85 -1.40 -11.03
C ALA A 160 2.50 -2.26 -12.12
N TRP A 161 3.70 -2.78 -11.84
CA TRP A 161 4.41 -3.68 -12.74
C TRP A 161 3.66 -4.99 -12.93
N VAL A 162 3.12 -5.60 -11.86
CA VAL A 162 2.28 -6.81 -11.96
C VAL A 162 1.05 -6.56 -12.84
N GLY A 163 0.32 -5.45 -12.63
CA GLY A 163 -0.83 -5.08 -13.45
C GLY A 163 -0.48 -4.88 -14.92
N LYS A 164 0.71 -4.34 -15.22
CA LYS A 164 1.22 -4.18 -16.58
C LYS A 164 1.57 -5.51 -17.26
N GLN A 165 2.16 -6.45 -16.53
CA GLN A 165 2.48 -7.78 -17.06
C GLN A 165 1.23 -8.65 -17.28
N ILE A 166 0.14 -8.36 -16.56
CA ILE A 166 -1.11 -9.15 -16.61
C ILE A 166 -2.29 -8.20 -16.85
N PRO A 167 -2.49 -7.71 -18.09
CA PRO A 167 -3.56 -6.77 -18.41
C PRO A 167 -4.96 -7.29 -18.05
N GLU A 168 -5.17 -8.61 -17.96
CA GLU A 168 -6.46 -9.21 -17.57
C GLU A 168 -6.85 -8.96 -16.11
N LEU A 169 -5.91 -8.44 -15.29
CA LEU A 169 -6.21 -7.94 -13.95
C LEU A 169 -7.03 -6.65 -14.01
N GLU A 170 -6.89 -5.84 -15.07
CA GLU A 170 -7.49 -4.51 -15.18
C GLU A 170 -7.18 -3.64 -13.94
N LEU A 171 -5.97 -3.78 -13.40
CA LEU A 171 -5.57 -3.09 -12.18
C LEU A 171 -5.43 -1.58 -12.44
N ASP A 172 -6.28 -0.79 -11.79
CA ASP A 172 -6.21 0.66 -11.76
C ASP A 172 -5.76 1.13 -10.36
N LEU A 173 -4.53 1.59 -10.25
CA LEU A 173 -3.99 2.08 -8.98
C LEU A 173 -4.43 3.53 -8.73
N PRO A 174 -4.69 3.92 -7.46
CA PRO A 174 -5.07 5.28 -7.16
C PRO A 174 -3.97 6.27 -7.58
N PHE A 175 -4.34 7.48 -7.99
CA PHE A 175 -3.39 8.55 -8.35
C PHE A 175 -2.34 8.82 -7.26
N ARG A 176 -2.70 8.59 -5.98
CA ARG A 176 -1.83 8.72 -4.81
C ARG A 176 -0.79 7.61 -4.68
N ALA A 177 -0.79 6.60 -5.55
CA ALA A 177 0.24 5.55 -5.61
C ALA A 177 1.54 6.10 -6.23
N ILE A 178 2.11 7.13 -5.60
CA ILE A 178 3.30 7.83 -6.09
C ILE A 178 4.48 6.86 -6.25
N GLY A 179 5.12 6.87 -7.42
CA GLY A 179 6.20 5.96 -7.81
C GLY A 179 5.76 4.73 -8.64
N SER A 180 4.46 4.50 -8.80
CA SER A 180 3.91 3.46 -9.70
C SER A 180 4.42 3.59 -11.14
N GLY A 181 4.64 4.82 -11.60
CA GLY A 181 5.14 5.12 -12.95
C GLY A 181 6.52 4.53 -13.28
N TYR A 182 7.34 4.19 -12.29
CA TYR A 182 8.65 3.55 -12.50
C TYR A 182 8.53 2.16 -13.15
N ALA A 183 7.35 1.53 -13.11
CA ALA A 183 7.06 0.30 -13.85
C ALA A 183 7.11 0.46 -15.40
N ASN A 184 7.30 1.69 -15.90
CA ASN A 184 7.44 2.00 -17.32
C ASN A 184 8.88 2.22 -17.79
N GLU A 185 9.84 2.28 -16.87
CA GLU A 185 11.26 2.31 -17.21
C GLU A 185 11.75 0.90 -17.58
#